data_AF-A0A354GNM2-F1
#
_entry.id   AF-A0A354GNM2-F1
#
_cell.length_a   1.000
_cell.length_b   1.000
_cell.length_c   1.000
_cell.angle_alpha   90.00
_cell.angle_beta   90.00
_cell.angle_gamma   90.00
#
_symmetry.space_group_name_H-M   'P 1'
#
loop_
_entity.id
_entity.type
_entity.pdbx_description
1 polymer ?
#
loop_
_entity_poly.entity_id
_entity_poly.type
_entity_poly.pdbx_seq_one_letter_code
_entity_poly.pdbx_strand_id
1 'polypeptide(L)'
;MNCQAPFLRGQDPTQITRRWFFRDCAVGLGGIALASLLQQEGRAEDASGAPDGDPLAPKKPHFPAKAKRVVYLFMAGAPSHLELFDYKPQLAKFDGTLPPPELLQGYRAAFINPNSKL
;
A
#
# COMPACT_ATOMS: atom_id res chain seq x y z
N MET A 1 -22.54 -39.25 -5.62
CA MET A 1 -23.80 -39.54 -6.34
C MET A 1 -23.78 -38.74 -7.62
N ASN A 2 -23.40 -39.42 -8.69
CA ASN A 2 -23.19 -38.83 -10.00
C ASN A 2 -24.51 -38.99 -10.76
N CYS A 3 -25.04 -37.95 -11.41
CA CYS A 3 -26.24 -38.06 -12.27
C CYS A 3 -26.04 -39.06 -13.43
N GLN A 4 -24.83 -39.58 -13.60
CA GLN A 4 -24.45 -40.65 -14.51
C GLN A 4 -24.93 -42.03 -14.05
N ALA A 5 -26.14 -42.15 -13.51
CA ALA A 5 -26.73 -43.47 -13.32
C ALA A 5 -27.07 -44.04 -14.71
N PRO A 6 -26.50 -45.19 -15.12
CA PRO A 6 -26.77 -45.79 -16.43
C PRO A 6 -28.25 -46.19 -16.61
N PHE A 7 -29.02 -46.20 -15.52
CA PHE A 7 -30.42 -46.59 -15.45
C PHE A 7 -31.38 -45.71 -16.29
N LEU A 8 -31.01 -44.48 -16.63
CA LEU A 8 -31.87 -43.55 -17.38
C LEU A 8 -31.42 -43.30 -18.82
N ARG A 9 -30.44 -44.05 -19.32
CA ARG A 9 -30.01 -43.96 -20.73
C ARG A 9 -31.16 -44.46 -21.63
N GLY A 10 -31.97 -43.52 -22.15
CA GLY A 10 -33.11 -43.80 -23.04
C GLY A 10 -34.50 -43.48 -22.47
N GLN A 11 -34.61 -42.91 -21.26
CA GLN A 11 -35.89 -42.44 -20.74
C GLN A 11 -36.20 -40.99 -21.17
N ASP A 12 -37.48 -40.71 -21.45
CA ASP A 12 -37.97 -39.38 -21.79
C ASP A 12 -37.77 -38.43 -20.58
N PRO A 13 -37.03 -37.31 -20.73
CA PRO A 13 -36.81 -36.33 -19.66
C PRO A 13 -38.10 -35.81 -19.01
N THR A 14 -39.24 -35.84 -19.72
CA THR A 14 -40.55 -35.43 -19.19
C THR A 14 -41.13 -36.41 -18.16
N GLN A 15 -40.67 -37.67 -18.16
CA GLN A 15 -41.09 -38.72 -17.22
C GLN A 15 -40.23 -38.73 -15.94
N ILE A 16 -39.12 -37.97 -15.94
CA ILE A 16 -38.26 -37.85 -14.77
C ILE A 16 -38.91 -36.86 -13.79
N THR A 17 -39.39 -37.39 -12.66
CA THR A 17 -40.01 -36.54 -11.63
C THR A 17 -38.99 -35.54 -11.05
N ARG A 18 -39.43 -34.29 -10.83
CA ARG A 18 -38.61 -33.23 -10.19
C ARG A 18 -38.01 -33.70 -8.86
N ARG A 19 -38.74 -34.53 -8.10
CA ARG A 19 -38.31 -35.10 -6.83
C ARG A 19 -37.12 -36.05 -6.97
N TRP A 20 -37.08 -36.87 -8.03
CA TRP A 20 -35.94 -37.74 -8.31
C TRP A 20 -34.71 -36.92 -8.69
N PHE A 21 -34.89 -35.92 -9.56
CA PHE A 21 -33.80 -35.05 -10.00
C PHE A 21 -33.13 -34.34 -8.80
N PHE A 22 -33.92 -33.72 -7.92
CA PHE A 22 -33.36 -33.07 -6.74
C PHE A 22 -32.76 -34.05 -5.72
N ARG A 23 -33.21 -35.31 -5.67
CA ARG A 23 -32.63 -36.31 -4.76
C ARG A 23 -31.28 -36.81 -5.24
N ASP A 24 -31.17 -37.17 -6.52
CA ASP A 24 -29.99 -37.90 -7.03
C ASP A 24 -28.95 -36.95 -7.66
N CYS A 25 -29.33 -35.72 -8.03
CA CYS A 25 -28.45 -34.70 -8.62
C CYS A 25 -28.15 -33.49 -7.72
N ALA A 26 -28.61 -33.47 -6.46
CA ALA A 26 -28.39 -32.35 -5.52
C ALA A 26 -26.92 -31.93 -5.41
N VAL A 27 -25.99 -32.89 -5.35
CA VAL A 27 -24.56 -32.60 -5.18
C VAL A 27 -23.98 -31.84 -6.38
N GLY A 28 -24.38 -32.19 -7.60
CA GLY A 28 -23.93 -31.51 -8.81
C GLY A 28 -24.46 -30.07 -8.91
N LEU A 29 -25.76 -29.88 -8.57
CA LEU A 29 -26.36 -28.55 -8.48
C LEU A 29 -25.71 -27.69 -7.41
N GLY A 30 -25.37 -28.28 -6.26
CA GLY A 30 -24.62 -27.61 -5.20
C GLY A 30 -23.22 -27.16 -5.64
N GLY A 31 -22.52 -27.98 -6.43
CA GLY A 31 -21.24 -27.61 -7.03
C GLY A 31 -21.34 -26.41 -7.99
N ILE A 32 -22.37 -26.37 -8.82
CA ILE A 32 -22.63 -25.22 -9.72
C ILE A 32 -22.96 -23.96 -8.91
N ALA A 33 -23.82 -24.07 -7.90
CA ALA A 33 -24.17 -22.96 -7.03
C ALA A 33 -22.95 -22.42 -6.27
N LEU A 34 -22.11 -23.31 -5.72
CA LEU A 34 -20.87 -22.93 -5.06
C LEU A 34 -19.89 -22.25 -6.01
N ALA A 35 -19.71 -22.77 -7.23
CA ALA A 35 -18.87 -22.13 -8.24
C ALA A 35 -19.37 -20.72 -8.58
N SER A 36 -20.70 -20.54 -8.70
CA SER A 36 -21.30 -19.23 -8.94
C SER A 36 -21.11 -18.27 -7.77
N LEU A 37 -21.21 -18.73 -6.53
CA LEU A 37 -20.96 -17.92 -5.33
C LEU A 37 -19.49 -17.54 -5.20
N LEU A 38 -18.56 -18.48 -5.45
CA LEU A 38 -17.11 -18.21 -5.43
C LEU A 38 -16.70 -17.22 -6.53
N GLN A 39 -17.39 -17.24 -7.68
CA GLN A 39 -17.21 -16.25 -8.74
C GLN A 39 -17.75 -14.86 -8.31
N GLN A 40 -18.90 -14.80 -7.64
CA GLN A 40 -19.48 -13.54 -7.15
C GLN A 40 -18.71 -12.94 -5.98
N GLU A 41 -18.22 -13.76 -5.06
CA GLU A 41 -17.46 -13.34 -3.86
C GLU A 41 -15.97 -13.07 -4.16
N GLY A 42 -15.54 -13.12 -5.42
CA GLY A 42 -14.23 -12.64 -5.85
C GLY A 42 -13.03 -13.40 -5.26
N ARG A 43 -13.19 -14.69 -4.90
CA ARG A 43 -12.07 -15.51 -4.39
C ARG A 43 -11.21 -16.14 -5.46
N ALA A 44 -11.63 -16.08 -6.72
CA ALA A 44 -10.69 -16.09 -7.82
C ALA A 44 -10.31 -14.63 -8.07
N GLU A 45 -9.28 -14.15 -7.38
CA GLU A 45 -8.58 -12.96 -7.87
C GLU A 45 -8.20 -13.28 -9.32
N ASP A 46 -8.74 -12.48 -10.23
CA ASP A 46 -8.22 -12.35 -11.55
C ASP A 46 -6.73 -11.97 -11.41
N ALA A 47 -5.85 -12.96 -11.54
CA ALA A 47 -4.41 -12.75 -11.65
C ALA A 47 -4.06 -11.85 -12.87
N SER A 48 -5.07 -11.46 -13.66
CA SER A 48 -5.00 -10.49 -14.74
C SER A 48 -4.97 -9.02 -14.27
N GLY A 49 -5.15 -8.74 -12.97
CA GLY A 49 -5.07 -7.38 -12.40
C GLY A 49 -3.79 -7.09 -11.59
N ALA A 50 -3.05 -8.12 -11.17
CA ALA A 50 -1.74 -7.96 -10.58
C ALA A 50 -0.70 -7.94 -11.70
N PRO A 51 0.19 -6.93 -11.79
CA PRO A 51 1.38 -7.10 -12.62
C PRO A 51 2.16 -8.28 -12.03
N ASP A 52 2.56 -9.21 -12.88
CA ASP A 52 3.32 -10.42 -12.56
C ASP A 52 4.23 -10.29 -11.31
N GLY A 53 3.94 -11.06 -10.26
CA GLY A 53 4.97 -11.75 -9.48
C GLY A 53 5.66 -11.07 -8.29
N ASP A 54 5.31 -9.85 -7.86
CA ASP A 54 5.94 -9.26 -6.66
C ASP A 54 4.92 -8.54 -5.73
N PRO A 55 4.65 -9.07 -4.51
CA PRO A 55 3.76 -8.43 -3.54
C PRO A 55 4.27 -7.09 -2.99
N LEU A 56 5.55 -6.77 -3.21
CA LEU A 56 6.16 -5.48 -2.88
C LEU A 56 6.25 -4.54 -4.09
N ALA A 57 5.69 -4.93 -5.24
CA ALA A 57 5.68 -4.09 -6.42
C ALA A 57 4.98 -2.74 -6.12
N PRO A 58 5.56 -1.61 -6.56
CA PRO A 58 4.94 -0.30 -6.42
C PRO A 58 3.55 -0.27 -7.06
N LYS A 59 2.52 0.08 -6.27
CA LYS A 59 1.16 0.25 -6.78
C LYS A 59 1.05 1.48 -7.66
N LYS A 60 0.30 1.34 -8.76
CA LYS A 60 0.02 2.47 -9.65
C LYS A 60 -0.82 3.52 -8.92
N PRO A 61 -0.41 4.80 -8.88
CA PRO A 61 -1.20 5.85 -8.24
C PRO A 61 -2.47 6.15 -9.05
N HIS A 62 -3.53 6.61 -8.37
CA HIS A 62 -4.79 7.03 -9.02
C HIS A 62 -4.61 8.18 -10.02
N PHE A 63 -3.56 9.00 -9.85
CA PHE A 63 -3.23 10.13 -10.71
C PHE A 63 -1.75 10.12 -11.09
N PRO A 64 -1.37 10.66 -12.26
CA PRO A 64 0.02 10.79 -12.63
C PRO A 64 0.75 11.74 -11.67
N ALA A 65 1.79 11.24 -11.02
CA ALA A 65 2.64 12.07 -10.16
C ALA A 65 3.34 13.16 -11.00
N LYS A 66 3.17 14.43 -10.61
CA LYS A 66 3.85 15.57 -11.25
C LYS A 66 4.43 16.48 -10.17
N ALA A 67 5.75 16.44 -9.99
CA ALA A 67 6.47 17.43 -9.19
C ALA A 67 7.01 18.54 -10.10
N LYS A 68 6.72 19.81 -9.77
CA LYS A 68 7.25 20.96 -10.52
C LYS A 68 8.62 21.42 -9.99
N ARG A 69 8.86 21.25 -8.69
CA ARG A 69 10.09 21.66 -7.99
C ARG A 69 10.34 20.70 -6.83
N VAL A 70 11.61 20.39 -6.58
CA VAL A 70 12.06 19.61 -5.43
C VAL A 70 13.05 20.49 -4.66
N VAL A 71 12.76 20.78 -3.39
CA VAL A 71 13.67 21.52 -2.50
C VAL A 71 14.28 20.50 -1.55
N TYR A 72 15.59 20.29 -1.68
CA TYR A 72 16.35 19.37 -0.84
C TYR A 72 17.29 20.18 0.06
N LEU A 73 17.06 20.10 1.38
CA LEU A 73 17.85 20.80 2.39
C LEU A 73 18.74 19.76 3.10
N PHE A 74 20.05 19.80 2.87
CA PHE A 74 21.00 18.95 3.58
C PHE A 74 21.36 19.61 4.91
N MET A 75 20.84 19.06 6.00
CA MET A 75 21.10 19.53 7.36
C MET A 75 21.69 18.39 8.17
N ALA A 76 22.85 18.60 8.79
CA ALA A 76 23.48 17.61 9.64
C ALA A 76 22.54 17.30 10.84
N GLY A 77 21.93 16.12 10.85
CA GLY A 77 21.03 15.68 11.93
C GLY A 77 19.55 16.05 11.77
N ALA A 78 19.12 16.54 10.60
CA ALA A 78 17.76 17.01 10.27
C ALA A 78 17.41 18.41 10.85
N PRO A 79 16.49 19.16 10.21
CA PRO A 79 15.98 20.39 10.80
C PRO A 79 15.31 20.10 12.13
N SER A 80 15.77 20.73 13.21
CA SER A 80 15.07 20.65 14.49
C SER A 80 13.69 21.31 14.34
N HIS A 81 12.64 20.76 14.95
CA HIS A 81 11.30 21.37 14.92
C HIS A 81 11.28 22.85 15.35
N LEU A 82 12.23 23.24 16.20
CA LEU A 82 12.40 24.62 16.67
C LEU A 82 13.00 25.55 15.60
N GLU A 83 13.66 25.02 14.57
CA GLU A 83 14.31 25.78 13.49
C GLU A 83 13.45 25.94 12.22
N LEU A 84 12.37 25.18 12.04
CA LEU A 84 11.63 25.19 10.77
C LEU A 84 10.70 26.39 10.56
N PHE A 85 9.99 26.83 11.61
CA PHE A 85 8.82 27.72 11.43
C PHE A 85 8.77 28.91 12.39
N ASP A 86 9.78 29.10 13.23
CA ASP A 86 9.82 30.24 14.14
C ASP A 86 10.71 31.36 13.58
N TYR A 87 10.17 32.57 13.52
CA TYR A 87 10.91 33.73 13.06
C TYR A 87 11.80 34.25 14.19
N LYS A 88 13.12 34.16 14.00
CA LYS A 88 14.13 34.56 14.99
C LYS A 88 14.82 35.87 14.56
N PRO A 89 14.23 37.04 14.86
CA PRO A 89 14.80 38.34 14.46
C PRO A 89 16.19 38.58 15.04
N GLN A 90 16.50 37.99 16.20
CA GLN A 90 17.83 38.09 16.79
C GLN A 90 18.89 37.34 15.97
N LEU A 91 18.57 36.18 15.38
CA LEU A 91 19.51 35.46 14.51
C LEU A 91 19.89 36.31 13.31
N ALA A 92 18.91 36.95 12.66
CA ALA A 92 19.15 37.86 11.55
C ALA A 92 19.98 39.09 11.94
N LYS A 93 19.81 39.59 13.17
CA LYS A 93 20.57 40.74 13.69
C LYS A 93 22.05 40.41 13.93
N PHE A 94 22.34 39.19 14.37
CA PHE A 94 23.69 38.76 14.76
C PHE A 94 24.39 37.92 13.68
N ASP A 95 23.79 37.81 12.49
CA ASP A 95 24.41 37.16 11.33
C ASP A 95 25.77 37.80 11.00
N GLY A 96 26.80 36.97 10.76
CA GLY A 96 28.17 37.43 10.54
C GLY A 96 28.92 38.00 11.77
N THR A 97 28.30 38.02 12.96
CA THR A 97 28.98 38.44 14.20
C THR A 97 29.55 37.26 14.96
N LEU A 98 30.66 37.48 15.69
CA LEU A 98 31.23 36.44 16.53
C LEU A 98 30.37 36.23 17.78
N PRO A 99 30.23 34.98 18.25
CA PRO A 99 29.58 34.71 19.52
C PRO A 99 30.27 35.46 20.68
N PRO A 100 29.53 35.87 21.72
CA PRO A 100 30.11 36.43 22.93
C PRO A 100 31.21 35.53 23.51
N PRO A 101 32.35 36.09 23.94
CA PRO A 101 33.52 35.31 24.37
C PRO A 101 33.25 34.43 25.60
N GLU A 102 32.30 34.83 26.44
CA GLU A 102 31.83 34.06 27.61
C GLU A 102 31.25 32.69 27.20
N LEU A 103 30.58 32.62 26.04
CA LEU A 103 29.97 31.38 25.53
C LEU A 103 30.98 30.44 24.88
N LEU A 104 32.15 30.95 24.50
CA LEU A 104 33.22 30.18 23.87
C LEU A 104 34.19 29.59 24.89
N GLN A 105 34.13 30.04 26.16
CA GLN A 105 35.06 29.59 27.19
C GLN A 105 34.86 28.10 27.51
N GLY A 106 35.84 27.28 27.12
CA GLY A 106 35.79 25.82 27.32
C GLY A 106 34.90 25.06 26.31
N TYR A 107 34.35 25.76 25.31
CA TYR A 107 33.52 25.12 24.29
C TYR A 107 34.37 24.29 23.31
N ARG A 108 34.10 22.99 23.23
CA ARG A 108 34.75 22.07 22.29
C ARG A 108 33.79 21.72 21.16
N ALA A 109 33.98 22.34 20.00
CA ALA A 109 33.25 22.00 18.79
C ALA A 109 33.89 20.78 18.10
N ALA A 110 33.06 19.89 17.54
CA ALA A 110 33.53 18.70 16.83
C ALA A 110 33.95 19.00 15.38
N PHE A 111 33.28 19.96 14.72
CA PHE A 111 33.45 20.20 13.28
C PHE A 111 33.52 21.69 12.89
N ILE A 112 33.29 22.61 13.83
CA ILE A 112 33.19 24.05 13.56
C ILE A 112 34.31 24.76 14.31
N ASN A 113 34.94 25.75 13.68
CA ASN A 113 35.92 26.59 14.37
C ASN A 113 35.17 27.53 15.34
N PRO A 114 35.46 27.50 16.66
CA PRO A 114 34.79 28.38 17.63
C PRO A 114 34.93 29.88 17.32
N ASN A 115 35.93 30.27 16.53
CA ASN A 115 36.21 31.63 16.11
C ASN A 115 35.77 31.92 14.66
N SER A 116 34.95 31.08 14.02
CA SER A 116 34.37 31.39 12.71
C SER A 116 33.08 32.18 12.85
N LYS A 117 32.90 33.18 11.98
CA LYS A 117 31.62 33.86 11.78
C LYS A 117 30.67 32.89 11.04
N LEU A 118 29.40 32.87 11.45
CA LEU A 118 28.32 32.21 10.71
C LEU A 118 27.96 33.02 9.47
#